data_AF-A0AAV4NSZ2-F1
#
_entry.id   AF-A0AAV4NSZ2-F1
#
_cell.length_a   1.000
_cell.length_b   1.000
_cell.length_c   1.000
_cell.angle_alpha   90.00
_cell.angle_beta   90.00
_cell.angle_gamma   90.00
#
_symmetry.space_group_name_H-M   'P 1'
#
loop_
_entity.id
_entity.type
_entity.pdbx_description
1 polymer ?
#
loop_
_entity_poly.entity_id
_entity_poly.type
_entity_poly.pdbx_seq_one_letter_code
_entity_poly.pdbx_strand_id
1 'polypeptide(L)'
;MPFSHSHVPIHPAYVSSAATYAPYPPLANLSYYTPSVANVRHPTTGIYPGQVLHSHPPPVIPPPQQTQIHGPLPQLNQRQMGYLLAAYRVGMLAMETLARRVHDDRPQAKYARNPPYGEDVKWLLGIAKKLGTSYLQDFCICTVNSVASPFILHEIVVEAAQYLARSSTAPLPQPLRSHLLTPLIQKCQQMFTACTHFKMYHITPAEYDEFVSIIRSARTAFQLTPGGIVQFNELLQSLRRTKSCKKICGKGLQIHWQTRLFK
;
A
#
# COMPACT_ATOMS: atom_id res chain seq x y z
N MET A 1 25.17 -35.19 -62.53
CA MET A 1 23.81 -35.73 -62.74
C MET A 1 22.84 -35.04 -61.77
N PRO A 2 21.57 -34.84 -62.15
CA PRO A 2 20.76 -33.67 -61.77
C PRO A 2 19.80 -33.89 -60.60
N PHE A 3 19.34 -32.75 -60.06
CA PHE A 3 18.08 -32.43 -59.34
C PHE A 3 17.47 -33.41 -58.33
N SER A 4 17.11 -32.86 -57.15
CA SER A 4 15.74 -32.95 -56.62
C SER A 4 15.46 -31.79 -55.65
N HIS A 5 14.62 -30.86 -56.10
CA HIS A 5 13.99 -29.84 -55.26
C HIS A 5 12.87 -30.49 -54.43
N SER A 6 12.91 -30.32 -53.11
CA SER A 6 11.82 -30.70 -52.22
C SER A 6 10.94 -29.49 -51.94
N HIS A 7 9.73 -29.55 -52.47
CA HIS A 7 8.65 -28.57 -52.35
C HIS A 7 8.13 -28.52 -50.90
N VAL A 8 8.26 -27.38 -50.23
CA VAL A 8 7.65 -27.15 -48.91
C VAL A 8 6.26 -26.53 -49.12
N PRO A 9 5.18 -27.12 -48.59
CA PRO A 9 3.83 -26.57 -48.77
C PRO A 9 3.62 -25.32 -47.89
N ILE A 10 3.06 -24.29 -48.53
CA ILE A 10 2.63 -23.02 -47.92
C ILE A 10 1.38 -23.27 -47.07
N HIS A 11 1.45 -22.97 -45.78
CA HIS A 11 0.30 -22.97 -44.87
C HIS A 11 -0.50 -21.66 -45.06
N PRO A 12 -1.85 -21.69 -45.14
CA PRO A 12 -2.64 -20.49 -45.27
C PRO A 12 -2.70 -19.67 -43.98
N ALA A 13 -2.88 -18.37 -44.19
CA ALA A 13 -2.82 -17.27 -43.25
C ALA A 13 -3.75 -17.41 -42.04
N TYR A 14 -3.24 -16.93 -40.90
CA TYR A 14 -4.01 -16.56 -39.71
C TYR A 14 -5.07 -15.52 -40.10
N VAL A 15 -6.35 -15.89 -40.03
CA VAL A 15 -7.46 -14.95 -40.15
C VAL A 15 -7.80 -14.48 -38.74
N SER A 16 -7.51 -13.22 -38.42
CA SER A 16 -7.94 -12.59 -37.16
C SER A 16 -9.44 -12.33 -37.19
N SER A 17 -10.19 -13.00 -36.33
CA SER A 17 -11.59 -12.69 -36.04
C SER A 17 -11.67 -11.42 -35.19
N ALA A 18 -12.25 -10.37 -35.76
CA ALA A 18 -12.57 -9.13 -35.06
C ALA A 18 -13.70 -9.38 -34.03
N ALA A 19 -13.49 -8.97 -32.79
CA ALA A 19 -14.53 -8.97 -31.77
C ALA A 19 -15.50 -7.80 -32.01
N THR A 20 -16.75 -8.13 -32.29
CA THR A 20 -17.86 -7.18 -32.41
C THR A 20 -18.14 -6.54 -31.06
N TYR A 21 -17.98 -5.22 -30.95
CA TYR A 21 -18.39 -4.43 -29.79
C TYR A 21 -19.93 -4.36 -29.71
N ALA A 22 -20.49 -4.74 -28.56
CA ALA A 22 -21.88 -4.46 -28.22
C ALA A 22 -22.00 -3.06 -27.56
N PRO A 23 -23.05 -2.27 -27.84
CA PRO A 23 -23.26 -0.97 -27.18
C PRO A 23 -23.88 -1.13 -25.79
N TYR A 24 -23.38 -0.37 -24.82
CA TYR A 24 -23.99 -0.23 -23.49
C TYR A 24 -25.32 0.55 -23.55
N PRO A 25 -26.32 0.21 -22.71
CA PRO A 25 -27.51 1.05 -22.54
C PRO A 25 -27.24 2.25 -21.61
N PRO A 26 -27.96 3.38 -21.77
CA PRO A 26 -27.81 4.54 -20.89
C PRO A 26 -28.56 4.33 -19.56
N LEU A 27 -27.91 4.68 -18.45
CA LEU A 27 -28.51 4.71 -17.11
C LEU A 27 -29.44 5.91 -16.98
N ALA A 28 -30.74 5.65 -16.88
CA ALA A 28 -31.75 6.62 -16.52
C ALA A 28 -31.93 6.70 -14.99
N ASN A 29 -31.95 7.94 -14.48
CA ASN A 29 -32.57 8.43 -13.24
C ASN A 29 -32.64 7.50 -12.02
N LEU A 30 -31.80 7.79 -11.02
CA LEU A 30 -32.13 7.48 -9.62
C LEU A 30 -32.29 8.78 -8.83
N SER A 31 -33.55 9.12 -8.59
CA SER A 31 -34.03 10.23 -7.78
C SER A 31 -33.63 10.04 -6.31
N TYR A 32 -33.09 11.10 -5.71
CA TYR A 32 -32.77 11.15 -4.28
C TYR A 32 -34.04 11.11 -3.43
N TYR A 33 -34.14 10.13 -2.54
CA TYR A 33 -35.13 10.09 -1.46
C TYR A 33 -34.55 10.83 -0.24
N THR A 34 -35.22 11.89 0.21
CA THR A 34 -34.98 12.51 1.53
C THR A 34 -36.17 12.22 2.43
N PRO A 35 -36.00 11.69 3.66
CA PRO A 35 -37.09 11.64 4.61
C PRO A 35 -37.21 13.00 5.32
N SER A 36 -38.42 13.55 5.28
CA SER A 36 -38.83 14.77 5.97
C SER A 36 -39.13 14.44 7.44
N VAL A 37 -38.55 15.19 8.38
CA VAL A 37 -38.82 15.03 9.82
C VAL A 37 -40.01 15.91 10.20
N ALA A 38 -41.13 15.27 10.56
CA ALA A 38 -42.32 15.95 11.04
C ALA A 38 -42.09 16.48 12.47
N ASN A 39 -42.22 17.81 12.65
CA ASN A 39 -42.13 18.45 13.95
C ASN A 39 -43.53 18.50 14.58
N VAL A 40 -43.75 17.69 15.62
CA VAL A 40 -45.00 17.64 16.39
C VAL A 40 -45.09 18.85 17.32
N ARG A 41 -46.07 19.72 17.11
CA ARG A 41 -46.44 20.80 18.04
C ARG A 41 -47.60 20.35 18.93
N HIS A 42 -47.40 20.36 20.24
CA HIS A 42 -48.46 20.34 21.25
C HIS A 42 -48.91 21.78 21.55
N PRO A 43 -50.22 22.05 21.76
CA PRO A 43 -50.66 23.22 22.49
C PRO A 43 -51.13 22.82 23.90
N THR A 44 -50.79 23.62 24.91
CA THR A 44 -51.43 23.57 26.22
C THR A 44 -51.89 24.97 26.58
N THR A 45 -53.18 25.04 26.94
CA THR A 45 -53.94 26.20 27.39
C THR A 45 -53.58 26.61 28.81
N GLY A 46 -53.61 27.92 29.07
CA GLY A 46 -53.54 28.49 30.42
C GLY A 46 -53.86 29.99 30.40
N ILE A 47 -55.07 30.34 30.87
CA ILE A 47 -55.59 31.69 31.11
C ILE A 47 -55.26 32.07 32.56
N TYR A 48 -54.81 33.31 32.84
CA TYR A 48 -55.24 34.17 33.97
C TYR A 48 -54.72 35.62 33.78
N PRO A 49 -55.48 36.66 34.19
CA PRO A 49 -55.08 38.07 34.06
C PRO A 49 -54.57 38.65 35.38
N GLY A 50 -53.67 39.65 35.34
CA GLY A 50 -53.32 40.40 36.54
C GLY A 50 -52.12 41.34 36.45
N GLN A 51 -52.45 42.64 36.44
CA GLN A 51 -51.70 43.78 37.01
C GLN A 51 -50.36 44.25 36.41
N VAL A 52 -50.43 45.54 36.03
CA VAL A 52 -49.34 46.49 35.78
C VAL A 52 -48.67 46.92 37.09
N LEU A 53 -47.33 46.85 37.16
CA LEU A 53 -46.53 47.72 38.02
C LEU A 53 -45.15 47.98 37.40
N HIS A 54 -44.81 49.25 37.31
CA HIS A 54 -43.54 49.78 36.81
C HIS A 54 -42.36 49.33 37.68
N SER A 55 -41.30 48.81 37.05
CA SER A 55 -39.95 48.80 37.63
C SER A 55 -38.89 48.83 36.53
N HIS A 56 -37.89 49.68 36.76
CA HIS A 56 -36.79 50.09 35.87
C HIS A 56 -35.75 48.95 35.74
N PRO A 57 -35.19 48.68 34.55
CA PRO A 57 -34.08 47.73 34.42
C PRO A 57 -32.73 48.40 34.78
N PRO A 58 -31.82 47.70 35.48
CA PRO A 58 -30.44 48.15 35.67
C PRO A 58 -29.62 47.96 34.36
N PRO A 59 -28.47 48.65 34.20
CA PRO A 59 -27.69 48.57 32.97
C PRO A 59 -27.07 47.18 32.81
N VAL A 60 -27.32 46.57 31.66
CA VAL A 60 -26.71 45.31 31.21
C VAL A 60 -25.25 45.60 30.86
N ILE A 61 -24.32 45.07 31.66
CA ILE A 61 -22.91 44.98 31.29
C ILE A 61 -22.79 43.83 30.27
N PRO A 62 -22.32 44.05 29.04
CA PRO A 62 -22.09 42.95 28.11
C PRO A 62 -20.89 42.10 28.59
N PRO A 63 -20.97 40.76 28.55
CA PRO A 63 -19.80 39.92 28.82
C PRO A 63 -18.74 40.15 27.73
N PRO A 64 -17.45 39.97 28.06
CA PRO A 64 -16.37 40.20 27.10
C PRO A 64 -16.53 39.24 25.92
N GLN A 65 -16.48 39.79 24.70
CA GLN A 65 -16.41 39.02 23.47
C GLN A 65 -15.14 38.15 23.50
N GLN A 66 -15.30 36.88 23.88
CA GLN A 66 -14.29 35.88 23.60
C GLN A 66 -14.27 35.68 22.09
N THR A 67 -13.18 36.14 21.47
CA THR A 67 -12.84 35.87 20.08
C THR A 67 -12.70 34.36 19.93
N GLN A 68 -13.76 33.70 19.48
CA GLN A 68 -13.75 32.30 19.08
C GLN A 68 -12.92 32.18 17.79
N ILE A 69 -11.61 32.01 17.93
CA ILE A 69 -10.71 31.58 16.85
C ILE A 69 -10.82 30.05 16.74
N HIS A 70 -12.02 29.53 16.46
CA HIS A 70 -12.22 28.14 16.06
C HIS A 70 -12.32 28.11 14.53
N GLY A 71 -11.17 28.21 13.87
CA GLY A 71 -11.07 27.81 12.47
C GLY A 71 -11.46 26.33 12.36
N PRO A 72 -12.41 25.95 11.48
CA PRO A 72 -12.61 24.56 11.17
C PRO A 72 -11.28 24.03 10.60
N LEU A 73 -10.75 22.94 11.17
CA LEU A 73 -9.77 22.10 10.48
C LEU A 73 -10.24 21.90 9.03
N PRO A 74 -9.36 21.97 8.01
CA PRO A 74 -9.78 21.82 6.63
C PRO A 74 -10.25 20.39 6.39
N GLN A 75 -11.54 20.14 6.66
CA GLN A 75 -12.29 19.03 6.13
C GLN A 75 -12.11 19.06 4.61
N LEU A 76 -11.65 17.95 4.03
CA LEU A 76 -11.41 17.86 2.60
C LEU A 76 -12.72 18.23 1.86
N ASN A 77 -12.66 19.25 1.01
CA ASN A 77 -13.86 19.74 0.32
C ASN A 77 -14.46 18.61 -0.55
N GLN A 78 -15.79 18.51 -0.68
CA GLN A 78 -16.45 17.38 -1.35
C GLN A 78 -15.91 17.14 -2.78
N ARG A 79 -15.51 18.21 -3.46
CA ARG A 79 -14.85 18.17 -4.77
C ARG A 79 -13.44 17.56 -4.73
N GLN A 80 -12.65 17.90 -3.71
CA GLN A 80 -11.30 17.35 -3.50
C GLN A 80 -11.38 15.85 -3.19
N MET A 81 -12.39 15.41 -2.43
CA MET A 81 -12.66 13.99 -2.20
C MET A 81 -12.93 13.25 -3.52
N GLY A 82 -13.73 13.84 -4.41
CA GLY A 82 -13.98 13.29 -5.74
C GLY A 82 -12.70 13.09 -6.57
N TYR A 83 -11.81 14.08 -6.60
CA TYR A 83 -10.52 13.95 -7.29
C TYR A 83 -9.60 12.89 -6.66
N LEU A 84 -9.61 12.79 -5.33
CA LEU A 84 -8.82 11.79 -4.60
C LEU A 84 -9.27 10.36 -4.93
N LEU A 85 -10.59 10.13 -4.96
CA LEU A 85 -11.18 8.85 -5.37
C LEU A 85 -10.86 8.51 -6.83
N ALA A 86 -10.95 9.49 -7.73
CA ALA A 86 -10.60 9.28 -9.14
C ALA A 86 -9.12 8.90 -9.30
N ALA A 87 -8.22 9.61 -8.64
CA ALA A 87 -6.79 9.32 -8.65
C ALA A 87 -6.49 7.91 -8.10
N TYR A 88 -7.12 7.53 -6.98
CA TYR A 88 -6.99 6.19 -6.42
C TYR A 88 -7.41 5.10 -7.41
N ARG A 89 -8.57 5.24 -8.05
CA ARG A 89 -9.07 4.25 -9.03
C ARG A 89 -8.12 4.06 -10.20
N VAL A 90 -7.61 5.15 -10.76
CA VAL A 90 -6.61 5.08 -11.84
C VAL A 90 -5.31 4.43 -11.36
N GLY A 91 -4.84 4.78 -10.15
CA GLY A 91 -3.68 4.16 -9.54
C GLY A 91 -3.83 2.65 -9.35
N MET A 92 -5.00 2.18 -8.91
CA MET A 92 -5.28 0.75 -8.76
C MET A 92 -5.26 0.01 -10.09
N LEU A 93 -5.81 0.59 -11.18
CA LEU A 93 -5.71 0.02 -12.52
C LEU A 93 -4.26 -0.03 -13.04
N ALA A 94 -3.45 0.99 -12.69
CA ALA A 94 -2.03 0.99 -12.99
C ALA A 94 -1.29 -0.14 -12.24
N MET A 95 -1.63 -0.37 -10.97
CA MET A 95 -1.09 -1.48 -10.17
C MET A 95 -1.46 -2.86 -10.75
N GLU A 96 -2.69 -3.06 -11.25
CA GLU A 96 -3.10 -4.28 -11.97
C GLU A 96 -2.29 -4.48 -13.26
N THR A 97 -1.96 -3.39 -13.95
CA THR A 97 -1.09 -3.43 -15.13
C THR A 97 0.35 -3.77 -14.75
N LEU A 98 0.85 -3.24 -13.62
CA LEU A 98 2.15 -3.57 -13.08
C LEU A 98 2.25 -5.07 -12.69
N ALA A 99 1.20 -5.64 -12.09
CA ALA A 99 1.15 -7.07 -11.74
C ALA A 99 1.31 -8.00 -12.95
N ARG A 100 0.82 -7.60 -14.12
CA ARG A 100 1.01 -8.38 -15.35
C ARG A 100 2.47 -8.33 -15.84
N ARG A 101 3.18 -7.22 -15.62
CA ARG A 101 4.55 -7.01 -16.09
C ARG A 101 5.63 -7.52 -15.14
N VAL A 102 5.31 -7.67 -13.85
CA VAL A 102 6.27 -8.04 -12.80
C VAL A 102 6.95 -9.40 -13.02
N HIS A 103 6.36 -10.25 -13.86
CA HIS A 103 6.92 -11.55 -14.23
C HIS A 103 7.85 -11.49 -15.45
N ASP A 104 7.74 -10.46 -16.30
CA ASP A 104 8.52 -10.29 -17.53
C ASP A 104 9.85 -9.53 -17.31
N ASP A 105 9.97 -8.79 -16.20
CA ASP A 105 11.15 -7.97 -15.92
C ASP A 105 12.41 -8.79 -15.62
N ARG A 106 13.55 -8.32 -16.14
CA ARG A 106 14.87 -8.87 -15.79
C ARG A 106 15.06 -8.83 -14.26
N PRO A 107 15.57 -9.91 -13.63
CA PRO A 107 15.75 -9.98 -12.17
C PRO A 107 16.50 -8.78 -11.55
N GLN A 108 17.48 -8.20 -12.25
CA GLN A 108 18.22 -7.03 -11.78
C GLN A 108 17.35 -5.77 -11.64
N ALA A 109 16.46 -5.51 -12.61
CA ALA A 109 15.52 -4.39 -12.53
C ALA A 109 14.41 -4.67 -11.52
N LYS A 110 13.97 -5.93 -11.45
CA LYS A 110 12.89 -6.40 -10.56
C LYS A 110 13.17 -6.19 -9.08
N TYR A 111 14.41 -6.41 -8.63
CA TYR A 111 14.81 -6.29 -7.22
C TYR A 111 15.50 -4.97 -6.88
N ALA A 112 15.46 -3.98 -7.78
CA ALA A 112 16.08 -2.69 -7.53
C ALA A 112 15.51 -2.03 -6.26
N ARG A 113 16.37 -1.33 -5.51
CA ARG A 113 15.95 -0.57 -4.32
C ARG A 113 14.98 0.55 -4.68
N ASN A 114 15.26 1.23 -5.79
CA ASN A 114 14.46 2.33 -6.32
C ASN A 114 14.00 1.95 -7.74
N PRO A 115 12.98 1.08 -7.89
CA PRO A 115 12.44 0.77 -9.21
C PRO A 115 11.72 2.02 -9.77
N PRO A 116 11.61 2.17 -11.11
CA PRO A 116 10.98 3.36 -11.71
C PRO A 116 9.55 3.64 -11.22
N TYR A 117 8.79 2.60 -10.89
CA TYR A 117 7.42 2.71 -10.37
C TYR A 117 7.34 3.03 -8.86
N GLY A 118 8.46 3.03 -8.14
CA GLY A 118 8.47 3.02 -6.67
C GLY A 118 7.82 4.25 -6.03
N GLU A 119 8.08 5.44 -6.57
CA GLU A 119 7.50 6.69 -6.07
C GLU A 119 5.98 6.75 -6.29
N ASP A 120 5.50 6.32 -7.45
CA ASP A 120 4.07 6.30 -7.78
C ASP A 120 3.28 5.38 -6.85
N VAL A 121 3.85 4.21 -6.51
CA VAL A 121 3.24 3.27 -5.56
C VAL A 121 3.16 3.85 -4.16
N LYS A 122 4.23 4.53 -3.70
CA LYS A 122 4.25 5.20 -2.38
C LYS A 122 3.30 6.39 -2.33
N TRP A 123 3.19 7.12 -3.42
CA TRP A 123 2.21 8.20 -3.55
C TRP A 123 0.77 7.65 -3.48
N LEU A 124 0.49 6.55 -4.17
CA LEU A 124 -0.81 5.87 -4.12
C LEU A 124 -1.15 5.34 -2.72
N LEU A 125 -0.17 4.81 -1.98
CA LEU A 125 -0.33 4.47 -0.56
C LEU A 125 -0.77 5.69 0.26
N GLY A 126 -0.18 6.86 0.01
CA GLY A 126 -0.56 8.12 0.63
C GLY A 126 -2.01 8.52 0.35
N ILE A 127 -2.50 8.26 -0.86
CA ILE A 127 -3.91 8.45 -1.23
C ILE A 127 -4.80 7.46 -0.49
N ALA A 128 -4.46 6.18 -0.50
CA ALA A 128 -5.23 5.13 0.18
C ALA A 128 -5.41 5.45 1.66
N LYS A 129 -4.35 5.90 2.35
CA LYS A 129 -4.38 6.34 3.75
C LYS A 129 -5.32 7.55 3.98
N LYS A 130 -5.39 8.49 3.04
CA LYS A 130 -6.31 9.65 3.13
C LYS A 130 -7.77 9.25 2.92
N LEU A 131 -8.02 8.24 2.10
CA LEU A 131 -9.37 7.72 1.82
C LEU A 131 -9.88 6.79 2.93
N GLY A 132 -8.99 6.13 3.67
CA GLY A 132 -9.30 5.35 4.85
C GLY A 132 -8.88 3.88 4.76
N THR A 133 -9.19 3.12 5.81
CA THR A 133 -8.69 1.76 6.00
C THR A 133 -9.18 0.77 4.94
N SER A 134 -10.39 0.92 4.41
CA SER A 134 -10.91 0.06 3.32
C SER A 134 -10.08 0.18 2.05
N TYR A 135 -9.77 1.42 1.64
CA TYR A 135 -8.92 1.69 0.48
C TYR A 135 -7.48 1.23 0.72
N LEU A 136 -6.95 1.40 1.93
CA LEU A 136 -5.66 0.83 2.30
C LEU A 136 -5.64 -0.70 2.17
N GLN A 137 -6.75 -1.36 2.53
CA GLN A 137 -6.85 -2.81 2.43
C GLN A 137 -6.77 -3.28 0.98
N ASP A 138 -7.57 -2.68 0.09
CA ASP A 138 -7.55 -3.01 -1.35
C ASP A 138 -6.17 -2.75 -1.96
N PHE A 139 -5.55 -1.62 -1.60
CA PHE A 139 -4.19 -1.30 -2.01
C PHE A 139 -3.18 -2.38 -1.58
N CYS A 140 -3.23 -2.84 -0.32
CA CYS A 140 -2.34 -3.89 0.18
C CYS A 140 -2.52 -5.21 -0.57
N ILE A 141 -3.76 -5.60 -0.85
CA ILE A 141 -4.08 -6.82 -1.63
C ILE A 141 -3.47 -6.72 -3.03
N CYS A 142 -3.65 -5.58 -3.71
CA CYS A 142 -3.10 -5.36 -5.04
C CYS A 142 -1.56 -5.33 -5.02
N THR A 143 -0.96 -4.74 -3.98
CA THR A 143 0.50 -4.63 -3.80
C THR A 143 1.18 -5.99 -3.75
N VAL A 144 0.59 -6.98 -3.06
CA VAL A 144 1.15 -8.34 -2.94
C VAL A 144 1.39 -8.99 -4.31
N ASN A 145 0.57 -8.67 -5.31
CA ASN A 145 0.64 -9.23 -6.64
C ASN A 145 1.44 -8.37 -7.62
N SER A 146 1.50 -7.05 -7.39
CA SER A 146 2.07 -6.09 -8.34
C SER A 146 3.51 -5.70 -8.06
N VAL A 147 3.91 -5.64 -6.79
CA VAL A 147 5.22 -5.13 -6.40
C VAL A 147 6.20 -6.27 -6.15
N ALA A 148 7.35 -6.21 -6.82
CA ALA A 148 8.43 -7.17 -6.63
C ALA A 148 9.64 -6.64 -5.86
N SER A 149 9.84 -5.32 -5.81
CA SER A 149 10.95 -4.77 -5.05
C SER A 149 10.74 -5.02 -3.56
N PRO A 150 11.64 -5.78 -2.89
CA PRO A 150 11.50 -6.05 -1.45
C PRO A 150 11.62 -4.77 -0.61
N PHE A 151 12.31 -3.75 -1.12
CA PHE A 151 12.51 -2.47 -0.43
C PHE A 151 11.22 -1.64 -0.42
N ILE A 152 10.56 -1.53 -1.57
CA ILE A 152 9.26 -0.85 -1.66
C ILE A 152 8.21 -1.59 -0.81
N LEU A 153 8.20 -2.93 -0.86
CA LEU A 153 7.33 -3.73 0.02
C LEU A 153 7.58 -3.45 1.50
N HIS A 154 8.84 -3.37 1.94
CA HIS A 154 9.18 -3.07 3.32
C HIS A 154 8.70 -1.69 3.75
N GLU A 155 8.91 -0.66 2.93
CA GLU A 155 8.42 0.71 3.20
C GLU A 155 6.90 0.75 3.34
N ILE A 156 6.17 0.10 2.42
CA ILE A 156 4.71 0.00 2.49
C ILE A 156 4.25 -0.68 3.77
N VAL A 157 4.87 -1.80 4.15
CA VAL A 157 4.52 -2.54 5.37
C VAL A 157 4.69 -1.64 6.61
N VAL A 158 5.81 -0.93 6.72
CA VAL A 158 6.11 -0.06 7.86
C VAL A 158 5.11 1.10 7.93
N GLU A 159 4.86 1.77 6.81
CA GLU A 159 3.90 2.88 6.69
C GLU A 159 2.46 2.45 7.00
N ALA A 160 2.03 1.30 6.47
CA ALA A 160 0.70 0.77 6.70
C ALA A 160 0.51 0.33 8.17
N ALA A 161 1.52 -0.30 8.78
CA ALA A 161 1.49 -0.63 10.20
C ALA A 161 1.37 0.62 11.09
N GLN A 162 2.13 1.66 10.81
CA GLN A 162 2.07 2.93 11.54
C GLN A 162 0.74 3.65 11.36
N TYR A 163 0.14 3.58 10.17
CA TYR A 163 -1.19 4.11 9.93
C TYR A 163 -2.25 3.38 10.77
N LEU A 164 -2.25 2.04 10.72
CA LEU A 164 -3.21 1.21 11.45
C LEU A 164 -3.10 1.42 12.96
N ALA A 165 -1.88 1.50 13.50
CA ALA A 165 -1.62 1.76 14.91
C ALA A 165 -2.19 3.11 15.38
N ARG A 166 -2.17 4.15 14.53
CA ARG A 166 -2.72 5.47 14.84
C ARG A 166 -4.24 5.55 14.70
N SER A 167 -4.81 4.76 13.80
CA SER A 167 -6.27 4.74 13.57
C SER A 167 -7.06 3.95 14.61
N SER A 168 -6.40 3.13 15.44
CA SER A 168 -7.05 2.34 16.49
C SER A 168 -7.20 3.16 17.77
N THR A 169 -8.41 3.64 18.06
CA THR A 169 -8.74 4.41 19.27
C THR A 169 -9.13 3.54 20.49
N ALA A 170 -9.20 2.22 20.33
CA ALA A 170 -9.61 1.31 21.40
C ALA A 170 -8.41 0.75 22.20
N PRO A 171 -8.42 0.79 23.54
CA PRO A 171 -7.44 0.10 24.36
C PRO A 171 -7.78 -1.39 24.37
N LEU A 172 -7.19 -2.17 23.46
CA LEU A 172 -7.24 -3.64 23.52
C LEU A 172 -5.84 -4.21 23.76
N PRO A 173 -5.73 -5.27 24.59
CA PRO A 173 -4.48 -5.96 24.84
C PRO A 173 -4.08 -6.81 23.63
N GLN A 174 -2.78 -6.86 23.34
CA GLN A 174 -2.04 -7.87 22.54
C GLN A 174 -1.73 -7.54 21.06
N PRO A 175 -0.59 -8.07 20.50
CA PRO A 175 -0.06 -7.67 19.21
C PRO A 175 -0.89 -8.29 18.08
N LEU A 176 -2.01 -7.64 17.79
CA LEU A 176 -2.86 -7.96 16.66
C LEU A 176 -2.07 -7.62 15.39
N ARG A 177 -1.32 -8.62 14.89
CA ARG A 177 -0.87 -8.64 13.50
C ARG A 177 -2.11 -8.41 12.68
N SER A 178 -2.26 -7.20 12.15
CA SER A 178 -3.38 -6.91 11.27
C SER A 178 -3.37 -7.98 10.19
N HIS A 179 -4.45 -8.77 10.11
CA HIS A 179 -4.58 -9.85 9.11
C HIS A 179 -4.32 -9.31 7.69
N LEU A 180 -4.52 -8.01 7.50
CA LEU A 180 -4.18 -7.28 6.29
C LEU A 180 -2.68 -7.27 5.97
N LEU A 181 -1.81 -7.09 6.97
CA LEU A 181 -0.37 -6.93 6.79
C LEU A 181 0.36 -8.26 6.67
N THR A 182 -0.17 -9.33 7.25
CA THR A 182 0.45 -10.67 7.19
C THR A 182 0.83 -11.10 5.77
N PRO A 183 -0.06 -11.10 4.76
CA PRO A 183 0.31 -11.51 3.40
C PRO A 183 1.34 -10.56 2.76
N LEU A 184 1.30 -9.27 3.11
CA LEU A 184 2.26 -8.29 2.61
C LEU A 184 3.66 -8.50 3.22
N ILE A 185 3.74 -8.78 4.52
CA ILE A 185 4.99 -9.12 5.21
C ILE A 185 5.57 -10.42 4.63
N GLN A 186 4.75 -11.45 4.44
CA GLN A 186 5.18 -12.71 3.86
C GLN A 186 5.72 -12.51 2.43
N LYS A 187 5.03 -11.72 1.61
CA LYS A 187 5.51 -11.34 0.28
C LYS A 187 6.85 -10.60 0.35
N CYS A 188 6.98 -9.63 1.25
CA CYS A 188 8.23 -8.89 1.45
C CYS A 188 9.40 -9.83 1.80
N GLN A 189 9.19 -10.75 2.75
CA GLN A 189 10.18 -11.76 3.15
C GLN A 189 10.54 -12.68 1.97
N GLN A 190 9.56 -13.16 1.21
CA GLN A 190 9.77 -13.96 0.01
C GLN A 190 10.63 -13.23 -1.03
N MET A 191 10.35 -11.95 -1.27
CA MET A 191 11.11 -11.14 -2.24
C MET A 191 12.52 -10.86 -1.75
N PHE A 192 12.76 -10.65 -0.45
CA PHE A 192 14.11 -10.56 0.12
C PHE A 192 14.88 -11.87 -0.04
N THR A 193 14.25 -13.02 0.21
CA THR A 193 14.85 -14.34 -0.04
C THR A 193 15.27 -14.48 -1.50
N ALA A 194 14.36 -14.19 -2.45
CA ALA A 194 14.67 -14.28 -3.88
C ALA A 194 15.78 -13.30 -4.31
N CYS A 195 15.71 -12.05 -3.86
CA CYS A 195 16.70 -11.00 -4.13
C CYS A 195 18.10 -11.40 -3.62
N THR A 196 18.18 -11.87 -2.38
CA THR A 196 19.46 -12.21 -1.76
C THR A 196 20.11 -13.43 -2.41
N HIS A 197 19.33 -14.45 -2.78
CA HIS A 197 19.83 -15.56 -3.58
C HIS A 197 20.35 -15.08 -4.93
N PHE A 198 19.56 -14.31 -5.67
CA PHE A 198 19.95 -13.80 -6.98
C PHE A 198 21.24 -12.98 -6.91
N LYS A 199 21.32 -12.00 -6.00
CA LYS A 199 22.52 -11.19 -5.80
C LYS A 199 23.71 -12.08 -5.43
N MET A 200 23.57 -13.04 -4.51
CA MET A 200 24.67 -13.97 -4.14
C MET A 200 25.25 -14.73 -5.34
N TYR A 201 24.43 -15.13 -6.32
CA TYR A 201 24.93 -15.84 -7.51
C TYR A 201 25.74 -14.95 -8.45
N HIS A 202 25.43 -13.65 -8.52
CA HIS A 202 25.98 -12.72 -9.51
C HIS A 202 26.84 -11.59 -8.91
N ILE A 203 27.13 -11.64 -7.61
CA ILE A 203 27.81 -10.57 -6.88
C ILE A 203 29.26 -10.37 -7.33
N THR A 204 29.63 -9.11 -7.52
CA THR A 204 31.00 -8.67 -7.76
C THR A 204 31.62 -8.05 -6.50
N PRO A 205 32.96 -7.94 -6.38
CA PRO A 205 33.60 -7.35 -5.20
C PRO A 205 33.14 -5.91 -4.87
N ALA A 206 32.81 -5.11 -5.88
CA ALA A 206 32.31 -3.74 -5.68
C ALA A 206 30.92 -3.68 -5.03
N GLU A 207 30.14 -4.76 -5.13
CA GLU A 207 28.77 -4.83 -4.62
C GLU A 207 28.68 -5.44 -3.21
N TYR A 208 29.82 -5.76 -2.57
CA TYR A 208 29.82 -6.43 -1.26
C TYR A 208 29.13 -5.59 -0.18
N ASP A 209 29.45 -4.30 -0.06
CA ASP A 209 28.80 -3.44 0.94
C ASP A 209 27.30 -3.25 0.67
N GLU A 210 26.90 -3.14 -0.60
CA GLU A 210 25.49 -3.12 -0.98
C GLU A 210 24.80 -4.41 -0.53
N PHE A 211 25.37 -5.58 -0.85
CA PHE A 211 24.80 -6.86 -0.48
C PHE A 211 24.68 -7.05 1.04
N VAL A 212 25.67 -6.58 1.83
CA VAL A 212 25.56 -6.57 3.31
C VAL A 212 24.36 -5.72 3.73
N SER A 213 24.18 -4.54 3.12
CA SER A 213 23.03 -3.66 3.39
C SER A 213 21.69 -4.32 3.06
N ILE A 214 21.62 -5.08 1.95
CA ILE A 214 20.44 -5.88 1.57
C ILE A 214 20.13 -6.92 2.65
N ILE A 215 21.12 -7.67 3.14
CA ILE A 215 20.91 -8.70 4.17
C ILE A 215 20.44 -8.06 5.50
N ARG A 216 20.95 -6.88 5.86
CA ARG A 216 20.46 -6.14 7.04
C ARG A 216 19.00 -5.71 6.86
N SER A 217 18.64 -5.20 5.69
CA SER A 217 17.25 -4.84 5.37
C SER A 217 16.33 -6.08 5.35
N ALA A 218 16.83 -7.23 4.91
CA ALA A 218 16.09 -8.48 5.02
C ALA A 218 15.83 -8.80 6.50
N ARG A 219 16.86 -8.77 7.35
CA ARG A 219 16.72 -9.03 8.80
C ARG A 219 15.61 -8.17 9.44
N THR A 220 15.55 -6.88 9.14
CA THR A 220 14.49 -6.00 9.67
C THR A 220 13.10 -6.43 9.19
N ALA A 221 12.95 -6.83 7.92
CA ALA A 221 11.68 -7.35 7.39
C ALA A 221 11.28 -8.70 8.02
N PHE A 222 12.24 -9.59 8.29
CA PHE A 222 11.99 -10.87 8.96
C PHE A 222 11.62 -10.71 10.43
N GLN A 223 12.05 -9.63 11.11
CA GLN A 223 11.68 -9.35 12.50
C GLN A 223 10.21 -8.92 12.68
N LEU A 224 9.50 -8.61 11.59
CA LEU A 224 8.10 -8.18 11.63
C LEU A 224 7.13 -9.31 12.01
N THR A 225 7.56 -10.58 11.94
CA THR A 225 6.76 -11.75 12.32
C THR A 225 7.47 -12.59 13.39
N PRO A 226 6.71 -13.21 14.31
CA PRO A 226 7.25 -14.17 15.26
C PRO A 226 7.75 -15.38 14.47
N GLY A 227 8.90 -15.92 14.88
CA GLY A 227 9.57 -16.97 14.12
C GLY A 227 10.24 -16.48 12.83
N GLY A 228 10.08 -15.22 12.42
CA GLY A 228 10.75 -14.71 11.22
C GLY A 228 12.28 -14.66 11.36
N ILE A 229 12.82 -14.49 12.57
CA ILE A 229 14.26 -14.68 12.83
C ILE A 229 14.75 -16.10 12.53
N VAL A 230 13.92 -17.12 12.79
CA VAL A 230 14.26 -18.51 12.45
C VAL A 230 14.36 -18.65 10.92
N GLN A 231 13.37 -18.15 10.18
CA GLN A 231 13.38 -18.14 8.72
C GLN A 231 14.56 -17.35 8.14
N PHE A 232 14.93 -16.23 8.76
CA PHE A 232 16.13 -15.47 8.37
C PHE A 232 17.42 -16.27 8.60
N ASN A 233 17.52 -17.00 9.70
CA ASN A 233 18.66 -17.88 9.95
C ASN A 233 18.74 -19.03 8.93
N GLU A 234 17.61 -19.59 8.52
CA GLU A 234 17.54 -20.58 7.44
C GLU A 234 18.00 -20.00 6.10
N LEU A 235 17.61 -18.76 5.78
CA LEU A 235 18.12 -18.03 4.61
C LEU A 235 19.65 -17.85 4.69
N LEU A 236 20.20 -17.43 5.83
CA LEU A 236 21.65 -17.31 5.98
C LEU A 236 22.35 -18.66 5.81
N GLN A 237 21.78 -19.74 6.32
CA GLN A 237 22.31 -21.09 6.13
C GLN A 237 22.25 -21.52 4.66
N SER A 238 21.16 -21.25 3.95
CA SER A 238 21.03 -21.60 2.53
C SER A 238 22.05 -20.84 1.67
N LEU A 239 22.26 -19.54 1.95
CA LEU A 239 23.26 -18.72 1.28
C LEU A 239 24.70 -19.26 1.47
N ARG A 240 25.05 -19.71 2.68
CA ARG A 240 26.37 -20.30 2.98
C ARG A 240 26.68 -21.56 2.18
N ARG A 241 25.66 -22.32 1.78
CA ARG A 241 25.83 -23.54 0.99
C ARG A 241 26.15 -23.26 -0.49
N THR A 242 25.95 -22.02 -0.96
CA THR A 242 26.21 -21.66 -2.36
C THR A 242 27.71 -21.61 -2.68
N LYS A 243 28.07 -22.01 -3.92
CA LYS A 243 29.47 -21.97 -4.39
C LYS A 243 30.03 -20.55 -4.41
N SER A 244 29.20 -19.55 -4.75
CA SER A 244 29.58 -18.14 -4.75
C SER A 244 29.95 -17.66 -3.34
N CYS A 245 29.20 -18.06 -2.31
CA CYS A 245 29.55 -17.75 -0.92
C CYS A 245 30.92 -18.32 -0.53
N LYS A 246 31.26 -19.56 -0.93
CA LYS A 246 32.59 -20.15 -0.66
C LYS A 246 33.73 -19.33 -1.28
N LYS A 247 33.54 -18.80 -2.50
CA LYS A 247 34.53 -17.92 -3.17
C LYS A 247 34.76 -16.61 -2.41
N ILE A 248 33.70 -16.06 -1.81
CA ILE A 248 33.75 -14.83 -1.00
C ILE A 248 34.40 -15.12 0.37
N CYS A 249 34.01 -16.24 0.99
CA CYS A 249 34.51 -16.66 2.30
C CYS A 249 35.99 -17.05 2.30
N GLY A 250 36.49 -17.66 1.22
CA GLY A 250 37.90 -18.08 1.09
C GLY A 250 38.92 -16.93 1.08
N LYS A 251 38.48 -15.67 1.00
CA LYS A 251 39.34 -14.48 0.97
C LYS A 251 39.42 -13.73 2.31
N GLY A 252 39.22 -14.40 3.45
CA GLY A 252 39.25 -13.77 4.79
C GLY A 252 38.02 -12.93 5.13
N LEU A 253 37.07 -12.79 4.20
CA LEU A 253 35.87 -11.97 4.35
C LEU A 253 34.78 -12.64 5.21
N GLN A 254 34.88 -13.95 5.49
CA GLN A 254 33.87 -14.69 6.26
C GLN A 254 33.69 -14.16 7.69
N ILE A 255 34.78 -13.83 8.37
CA ILE A 255 34.79 -13.29 9.74
C ILE A 255 34.21 -11.86 9.73
N HIS A 256 34.56 -11.07 8.71
CA HIS A 256 34.08 -9.71 8.54
C HIS A 256 32.57 -9.67 8.22
N TRP A 257 32.09 -10.62 7.42
CA TRP A 257 30.66 -10.82 7.13
C TRP A 257 29.87 -11.25 8.36
N GLN A 258 30.35 -12.22 9.15
CA GLN A 258 29.69 -12.60 10.41
C GLN A 258 29.67 -11.43 11.40
N THR A 259 30.78 -10.71 11.55
CA THR A 259 30.82 -9.58 12.50
C THR A 259 29.92 -8.42 12.07
N ARG A 260 29.78 -8.15 10.75
CA ARG A 260 28.96 -7.04 10.21
C ARG A 260 27.47 -7.35 10.06
N LEU A 261 27.07 -8.62 10.00
CA LEU A 261 25.66 -9.03 9.92
C LEU A 261 25.01 -9.23 11.30
N PHE A 262 25.82 -9.55 12.31
CA PHE A 262 25.35 -9.87 13.66
C PHE A 262 25.60 -8.75 14.70
N LYS A 263 26.40 -7.72 14.37
CA LYS A 263 26.35 -6.40 15.03
C LYS A 263 25.35 -5.51 14.30
#